data_AF-A0A9X2FFN5-F1
#
_entry.id   AF-A0A9X2FFN5-F1
#
_cell.length_a   1.000
_cell.length_b   1.000
_cell.length_c   1.000
_cell.angle_alpha   90.00
_cell.angle_beta   90.00
_cell.angle_gamma   90.00
#
_symmetry.space_group_name_H-M   'P 1'
#
loop_
_entity.id
_entity.type
_entity.pdbx_description
1 polymer ?
#
loop_
_entity_poly.entity_id
_entity_poly.type
_entity_poly.pdbx_seq_one_letter_code
_entity_poly.pdbx_strand_id
1 'polypeptide(L)'
;MNCHSLARHIEELQPEASPQDVARLCLLLTNEYAELDDLLNCETLHRAWKDTGLRLQLATDQHAAMTQELEELANSDPKSFTQEQIWVLIRAIKVQSQILQMYVGHPLLDV
;
A
#
# COMPACT_ATOMS: atom_id res chain seq x y z
N MET A 1 -6.37 -17.84 13.58
CA MET A 1 -7.54 -17.41 12.78
C MET A 1 -7.26 -17.73 11.31
N ASN A 2 -8.26 -18.07 10.49
CA ASN A 2 -8.05 -18.29 9.04
C ASN A 2 -8.51 -17.07 8.21
N CYS A 3 -8.13 -17.00 6.93
CA CYS A 3 -8.44 -15.87 6.05
C CYS A 3 -9.95 -15.59 5.92
N HIS A 4 -10.78 -16.63 5.89
CA HIS A 4 -12.23 -16.48 5.84
C HIS A 4 -12.80 -15.83 7.11
N SER A 5 -12.32 -16.26 8.28
CA SER A 5 -12.68 -15.66 9.57
C SER A 5 -12.22 -14.21 9.65
N LEU A 6 -11.02 -13.89 9.17
CA LEU A 6 -10.50 -12.52 9.12
C LEU A 6 -11.38 -11.62 8.25
N ALA A 7 -11.72 -12.06 7.04
CA ALA A 7 -12.58 -11.31 6.12
C ALA A 7 -13.94 -11.01 6.77
N ARG A 8 -14.55 -11.99 7.44
CA ARG A 8 -15.81 -11.80 8.15
C ARG A 8 -15.71 -10.77 9.27
N HIS A 9 -14.66 -10.82 10.09
CA HIS A 9 -14.48 -9.84 11.17
C HIS A 9 -14.28 -8.43 10.60
N ILE A 10 -13.57 -8.31 9.48
CA ILE A 10 -13.40 -7.04 8.78
C ILE A 10 -14.74 -6.50 8.27
N GLU A 11 -15.56 -7.34 7.63
CA GLU A 11 -16.91 -6.96 7.16
C GLU A 11 -17.80 -6.51 8.31
N GLU A 12 -17.69 -7.15 9.48
CA GLU A 12 -18.42 -6.76 10.70
C GLU A 12 -17.92 -5.42 11.26
N LEU A 13 -16.61 -5.14 11.17
CA LEU A 13 -16.00 -3.87 11.61
C LEU A 13 -16.31 -2.69 10.67
N GLN A 14 -16.40 -2.94 9.37
CA GLN A 14 -16.70 -1.92 8.37
C GLN A 14 -17.68 -2.47 7.31
N PRO A 15 -18.99 -2.44 7.59
CA PRO A 15 -20.02 -3.00 6.71
C PRO A 15 -20.08 -2.35 5.32
N GLU A 16 -19.62 -1.10 5.22
CA GLU A 16 -19.59 -0.31 3.99
C GLU A 16 -18.34 -0.60 3.12
N ALA A 17 -17.42 -1.45 3.58
CA ALA A 17 -16.21 -1.78 2.83
C ALA A 17 -16.56 -2.60 1.58
N SER A 18 -15.93 -2.28 0.45
CA SER A 18 -16.10 -3.08 -0.76
C SER A 18 -15.43 -4.46 -0.59
N PRO A 19 -15.91 -5.52 -1.27
CA PRO A 19 -15.25 -6.83 -1.22
C PRO A 19 -13.77 -6.78 -1.64
N GLN A 20 -13.42 -5.85 -2.53
CA GLN A 20 -12.03 -5.63 -2.95
C GLN A 20 -11.17 -5.08 -1.81
N ASP A 21 -11.71 -4.14 -1.02
CA ASP A 21 -11.00 -3.56 0.12
C ASP A 21 -10.81 -4.61 1.23
N VAL A 22 -11.85 -5.39 1.52
CA VAL A 22 -11.77 -6.50 2.49
C VAL A 22 -10.68 -7.49 2.09
N ALA A 23 -10.67 -7.96 0.83
CA ALA A 23 -9.67 -8.90 0.33
C ALA A 23 -8.25 -8.33 0.38
N ARG A 24 -8.08 -7.06 -0.02
CA ARG A 24 -6.79 -6.38 0.00
C ARG A 24 -6.27 -6.24 1.42
N LEU A 25 -7.12 -5.92 2.37
CA LEU A 25 -6.72 -5.73 3.77
C LEU A 25 -6.46 -7.07 4.47
N CYS A 26 -7.18 -8.15 4.12
CA CYS A 26 -6.78 -9.51 4.51
C CYS A 26 -5.36 -9.84 4.05
N LEU A 27 -5.01 -9.51 2.80
CA LEU A 27 -3.65 -9.72 2.29
C LEU A 27 -2.61 -8.90 3.07
N LEU A 28 -2.87 -7.61 3.30
CA LEU A 28 -1.91 -6.74 4.00
C LEU A 28 -1.69 -7.19 5.46
N LEU A 29 -2.77 -7.55 6.16
CA LEU A 29 -2.68 -8.05 7.53
C LEU A 29 -1.98 -9.42 7.59
N THR A 30 -2.21 -10.31 6.63
CA THR A 30 -1.49 -11.60 6.55
C THR A 30 -0.02 -11.45 6.19
N ASN A 31 0.36 -10.38 5.48
CA ASN A 31 1.76 -10.05 5.20
C ASN A 31 2.49 -9.49 6.43
N GLU A 32 1.78 -8.75 7.29
CA GLU A 32 2.37 -8.08 8.46
C GLU A 32 2.40 -8.97 9.71
N TYR A 33 1.41 -9.86 9.86
CA TYR A 33 1.28 -10.75 11.01
C TYR A 33 1.53 -12.20 10.58
N ALA A 34 2.63 -12.78 11.08
CA ALA A 34 2.98 -14.18 10.81
C ALA A 34 1.93 -15.16 11.37
N GLU A 35 1.31 -14.83 12.50
CA GLU A 35 0.21 -15.59 13.11
C GLU A 35 -1.02 -14.71 13.27
N LEU A 36 -2.12 -15.07 12.59
CA LEU A 36 -3.37 -14.32 12.66
C LEU A 36 -4.10 -14.46 14.01
N ASP A 37 -3.62 -15.31 14.91
CA ASP A 37 -4.18 -15.45 16.26
C ASP A 37 -3.94 -14.20 17.13
N ASP A 38 -2.92 -13.41 16.82
CA ASP A 38 -2.66 -12.11 17.46
C ASP A 38 -3.77 -11.07 17.16
N LEU A 39 -4.53 -11.30 16.08
CA LEU A 39 -5.64 -10.45 15.64
C LEU A 39 -7.01 -10.91 16.19
N LEU A 40 -7.04 -11.90 17.10
CA LEU A 40 -8.30 -12.35 17.74
C LEU A 40 -8.90 -11.29 18.68
N ASN A 41 -8.09 -10.37 19.19
CA ASN A 41 -8.60 -9.25 19.96
C ASN A 41 -9.20 -8.20 19.02
N CYS A 42 -10.49 -7.93 19.18
CA CYS A 42 -11.25 -6.97 18.38
C CYS A 42 -10.61 -5.57 18.39
N GLU A 43 -10.04 -5.12 19.51
CA GLU A 43 -9.34 -3.83 19.58
C GLU A 43 -8.04 -3.84 18.78
N THR A 44 -7.26 -4.93 18.87
CA THR A 44 -6.02 -5.10 18.10
C THR A 44 -6.32 -5.14 16.61
N LEU A 45 -7.35 -5.89 16.20
CA LEU A 45 -7.79 -5.97 14.81
C LEU A 45 -8.26 -4.61 14.29
N HIS A 46 -9.06 -3.87 15.08
CA HIS A 46 -9.54 -2.54 14.70
C HIS A 46 -8.40 -1.54 14.52
N ARG A 47 -7.38 -1.60 15.38
CA ARG A 47 -6.19 -0.75 15.27
C ARG A 47 -5.34 -1.13 14.06
N ALA A 48 -5.02 -2.41 13.91
CA ALA A 48 -4.25 -2.91 12.77
C ALA A 48 -4.94 -2.59 11.45
N TRP A 49 -6.26 -2.76 11.39
CA TRP A 49 -7.09 -2.37 10.26
C TRP A 49 -6.92 -0.89 9.88
N LYS A 50 -7.11 0.01 10.85
CA LYS A 50 -7.06 1.45 10.62
C LYS A 50 -5.67 1.90 10.16
N ASP A 51 -4.63 1.38 10.80
CA ASP A 51 -3.24 1.72 10.48
C ASP A 51 -2.84 1.20 9.11
N THR A 52 -3.28 0.00 8.74
CA THR A 52 -3.00 -0.61 7.43
C THR A 52 -3.81 0.07 6.31
N GLY A 53 -5.07 0.43 6.56
CA GLY A 53 -5.87 1.23 5.63
C GLY A 53 -5.26 2.60 5.37
N LEU A 54 -4.80 3.29 6.42
CA LEU A 54 -4.15 4.59 6.29
C LEU A 54 -2.83 4.51 5.51
N ARG A 55 -2.01 3.50 5.80
CA ARG A 55 -0.74 3.25 5.07
C ARG A 55 -0.99 3.01 3.58
N LEU A 56 -1.99 2.20 3.25
CA LEU A 56 -2.38 1.93 1.87
C LEU A 56 -2.86 3.20 1.15
N GLN A 57 -3.72 3.99 1.80
CA GLN A 57 -4.22 5.24 1.23
C GLN A 57 -3.06 6.20 0.93
N LEU A 58 -2.17 6.40 1.91
CA LEU A 58 -1.01 7.29 1.76
C LEU A 58 -0.10 6.85 0.61
N ALA A 59 0.17 5.55 0.48
CA ALA A 59 1.01 5.04 -0.59
C ALA A 59 0.31 5.11 -1.97
N THR A 60 -1.02 4.96 -2.02
CA THR A 60 -1.80 5.15 -3.25
C THR A 60 -1.77 6.62 -3.69
N ASP A 61 -1.95 7.55 -2.75
CA ASP A 61 -1.89 9.00 -3.02
C ASP A 61 -0.50 9.41 -3.52
N GLN A 62 0.56 8.89 -2.88
CA GLN A 62 1.94 9.14 -3.33
C GLN A 62 2.20 8.62 -4.74
N HIS A 63 1.68 7.45 -5.07
CA HIS A 63 1.82 6.90 -6.42
C HIS A 63 1.02 7.68 -7.46
N ALA A 64 -0.19 8.13 -7.13
CA ALA A 64 -0.98 8.98 -8.02
C ALA A 64 -0.24 10.28 -8.33
N ALA A 65 0.27 10.96 -7.30
CA ALA A 65 1.07 12.18 -7.45
C ALA A 65 2.34 11.93 -8.29
N MET A 66 3.06 10.83 -8.03
CA MET A 66 4.25 10.47 -8.79
C MET A 66 3.95 10.14 -10.25
N THR A 67 2.85 9.43 -10.53
CA THR A 67 2.43 9.11 -11.90
C THR A 67 2.20 10.40 -12.69
N GLN A 68 1.55 11.38 -12.07
CA GLN A 68 1.34 12.69 -12.66
C GLN A 68 2.69 13.42 -12.93
N GLU A 69 3.61 13.45 -11.95
CA GLU A 69 4.95 14.05 -12.13
C GLU A 69 5.71 13.39 -13.30
N LEU A 70 5.60 12.07 -13.47
CA LEU A 70 6.22 11.33 -14.56
C LEU A 70 5.56 11.61 -15.92
N GLU A 71 4.24 11.74 -15.98
CA GLU A 71 3.53 12.09 -17.21
C GLU A 71 3.89 13.50 -17.68
N GLU A 72 3.99 14.46 -16.76
CA GLU A 72 4.46 15.81 -17.04
C GLU A 72 5.92 15.79 -17.55
N LEU A 73 6.77 14.98 -16.93
CA LEU A 73 8.17 14.79 -17.36
C LEU A 73 8.28 14.13 -18.73
N ALA A 74 7.48 13.09 -19.01
CA ALA A 74 7.49 12.36 -20.28
C ALA A 74 6.99 13.21 -21.45
N ASN A 75 6.10 14.18 -21.17
CA ASN A 75 5.64 15.17 -22.13
C ASN A 75 6.64 16.34 -22.33
N SER A 76 7.71 16.41 -21.52
CA SER A 76 8.78 17.40 -21.63
C SER A 76 9.88 16.93 -22.59
N ASP A 77 10.64 17.86 -23.19
CA ASP A 77 11.78 17.51 -24.06
C ASP A 77 12.91 16.83 -23.23
N PRO A 78 13.26 15.55 -23.50
CA PRO A 78 14.25 14.81 -22.73
C PRO A 78 15.67 15.42 -22.74
N LYS A 79 15.97 16.27 -23.73
CA LYS A 79 17.31 16.85 -23.91
C LYS A 79 17.61 18.02 -22.97
N SER A 80 16.60 18.52 -22.25
CA SER A 80 16.74 19.67 -21.34
C SER A 80 16.44 19.31 -19.89
N PHE A 81 16.53 18.03 -19.50
CA PHE A 81 16.22 17.63 -18.14
C PHE A 81 17.03 18.41 -17.10
N THR A 82 16.31 19.18 -16.29
CA THR A 82 16.87 19.97 -15.21
C THR A 82 17.22 19.07 -14.02
N GLN A 83 18.00 19.58 -13.07
CA GLN A 83 18.35 18.84 -11.87
C GLN A 83 17.11 18.41 -11.06
N GLU A 84 16.03 19.19 -11.09
CA GLU A 84 14.75 18.84 -10.46
C GLU A 84 14.09 17.64 -11.14
N GLN A 85 14.14 17.56 -12.46
CA GLN A 85 13.58 16.46 -13.24
C GLN A 85 14.33 15.13 -13.02
N ILE A 86 15.64 15.19 -12.77
CA ILE A 86 16.43 14.02 -12.33
C ILE A 86 15.98 13.56 -10.92
N TRP A 87 15.68 14.49 -10.02
CA TRP A 87 15.12 14.15 -8.69
C TRP A 87 13.73 13.52 -8.77
N VAL A 88 12.88 13.96 -9.70
CA VAL A 88 11.59 13.32 -10.00
C VAL A 88 11.79 11.87 -10.43
N LEU A 89 12.76 11.58 -11.32
CA LEU A 89 13.09 10.19 -11.72
C LEU A 89 13.59 9.33 -10.55
N ILE A 90 14.46 9.87 -9.68
CA ILE A 90 14.96 9.13 -8.51
C ILE A 90 13.82 8.86 -7.51
N ARG A 91 12.94 9.85 -7.28
CA ARG A 91 11.75 9.69 -6.44
C ARG A 91 10.80 8.66 -7.03
N ALA A 92 10.64 8.66 -8.34
CA ALA A 92 9.80 7.71 -9.06
C ALA A 92 10.21 6.25 -8.82
N ILE A 93 11.51 5.94 -8.96
CA ILE A 93 12.05 4.60 -8.70
C ILE A 93 11.76 4.15 -7.24
N LYS A 94 11.86 5.08 -6.29
CA LYS A 94 11.58 4.80 -4.87
C LYS A 94 10.09 4.50 -4.61
N VAL A 95 9.18 5.28 -5.17
CA VAL A 95 7.73 5.10 -4.95
C VAL A 95 7.19 3.86 -5.67
N GLN A 96 7.70 3.52 -6.87
CA GLN A 96 7.36 2.24 -7.52
C GLN A 96 7.72 1.03 -6.63
N SER A 97 8.84 1.10 -5.93
CA SER A 97 9.26 0.03 -5.02
C SER A 97 8.33 -0.13 -3.81
N GLN A 98 7.71 0.95 -3.33
CA GLN A 98 6.83 0.95 -2.14
C GLN A 98 5.48 0.27 -2.38
N ILE A 99 4.86 0.47 -3.53
CA ILE A 99 3.61 -0.22 -3.86
C ILE A 99 3.84 -1.71 -4.02
N LEU A 100 4.92 -2.10 -4.70
CA LEU A 100 5.23 -3.52 -4.86
C LEU A 100 5.46 -4.21 -3.50
N GLN A 101 6.13 -3.54 -2.56
CA GLN A 101 6.36 -4.06 -1.21
C GLN A 101 5.07 -4.33 -0.44
N MET A 102 4.06 -3.45 -0.54
CA MET A 102 2.75 -3.69 0.08
C MET A 102 2.03 -4.91 -0.52
N TYR A 103 2.12 -5.12 -1.83
CA TYR A 103 1.47 -6.25 -2.50
C TYR A 103 2.21 -7.59 -2.35
N VAL A 104 3.55 -7.55 -2.21
CA VAL A 104 4.40 -8.77 -2.19
C VAL A 104 4.74 -9.22 -0.76
N GLY A 105 4.50 -8.39 0.26
CA GLY A 105 4.70 -8.76 1.67
C GLY A 105 6.17 -9.01 2.05
N HIS A 106 7.12 -8.67 1.18
CA HIS A 106 8.55 -8.84 1.39
C HIS A 106 9.28 -7.51 1.19
N PRO A 107 10.29 -7.18 2.00
CA PRO A 107 11.21 -6.09 1.69
C PRO A 107 11.98 -6.47 0.41
N LEU A 108 11.79 -5.71 -0.67
CA LEU A 108 12.60 -5.90 -1.87
C LEU A 108 13.97 -5.26 -1.65
N LEU A 109 14.96 -6.17 -1.63
CA LEU A 109 16.41 -6.05 -1.78
C LEU A 109 16.99 -4.63 -1.86
N ASP A 110 17.86 -4.36 -0.89
CA ASP A 110 18.84 -3.28 -0.89
C ASP A 110 19.90 -3.56 -1.96
N VAL A 111 19.70 -3.09 -3.21
CA VAL A 111 20.75 -2.81 -4.21
C VAL A 111 20.30 -1.71 -5.17
#